data_AF-A0A6G0VM80-F1
#
_entry.id   AF-A0A6G0VM80-F1
#
_cell.length_a   1.000
_cell.length_b   1.000
_cell.length_c   1.000
_cell.angle_alpha   90.00
_cell.angle_beta   90.00
_cell.angle_gamma   90.00
#
_symmetry.space_group_name_H-M   'P 1'
#
loop_
_entity.id
_entity.type
_entity.pdbx_description
1 polymer ?
#
loop_
_entity_poly.entity_id
_entity_poly.type
_entity_poly.pdbx_seq_one_letter_code
_entity_poly.pdbx_strand_id
1 'polypeptide(L)'
;MGFIIRNCTDFSDKHALRSLYCSLIRCICEYGSIIWSPYQISYKLKLENIQQKCLRFLSYKCSIPRYPHFSYSPQPALLSILNLETLERRRLRLDLYFAYKLFSGIIID
;
A
#
# COMPACT_ATOMS: atom_id res chain seq x y z
N MET A 1 6.13 -0.05 -10.23
CA MET A 1 7.37 0.05 -9.42
C MET A 1 8.57 0.59 -10.16
N GLY A 2 8.83 0.17 -11.41
CA GLY A 2 10.01 0.65 -12.15
C GLY A 2 10.11 2.18 -12.26
N PHE A 3 8.98 2.88 -12.37
CA PHE A 3 8.95 4.34 -12.37
C PHE A 3 9.53 4.96 -11.08
N ILE A 4 9.07 4.52 -9.91
CA ILE A 4 9.56 5.04 -8.62
C ILE A 4 11.02 4.66 -8.41
N ILE A 5 11.41 3.42 -8.72
CA ILE A 5 12.79 2.97 -8.50
C ILE A 5 13.79 3.76 -9.37
N ARG A 6 13.43 4.07 -10.62
CA ARG A 6 14.30 4.77 -11.57
C ARG A 6 14.34 6.28 -11.35
N ASN A 7 13.23 6.91 -10.99
CA ASN A 7 13.17 8.36 -10.81
C ASN A 7 13.46 8.80 -9.36
N CYS A 8 13.39 7.88 -8.40
CA CYS A 8 13.60 8.19 -6.99
C CYS A 8 14.95 7.67 -6.48
N THR A 9 15.95 7.56 -7.36
CA THR A 9 17.31 7.16 -6.98
C THR A 9 17.97 8.18 -6.07
N ASP A 10 17.76 9.46 -6.32
CA ASP A 10 18.46 10.55 -5.62
C ASP A 10 17.66 11.08 -4.43
N PHE A 11 16.45 10.58 -4.22
CA PHE A 11 15.58 10.96 -3.12
C PHE A 11 15.93 10.16 -1.86
N SER A 12 16.32 10.86 -0.81
CA SER A 12 16.63 10.29 0.50
C SER A 12 15.56 10.60 1.56
N ASP A 13 14.64 11.52 1.27
CA ASP A 13 13.59 11.89 2.22
C ASP A 13 12.47 10.83 2.28
N LYS A 14 12.28 10.27 3.47
CA LYS A 14 11.23 9.30 3.80
C LYS A 14 9.83 9.86 3.56
N HIS A 15 9.61 11.15 3.78
CA HIS A 15 8.29 11.77 3.64
C HIS A 15 7.94 11.94 2.16
N ALA A 16 8.86 12.46 1.35
CA ALA A 16 8.68 12.55 -0.10
C ALA A 16 8.41 11.18 -0.75
N LEU A 17 9.22 10.17 -0.43
CA LEU A 17 9.05 8.82 -0.97
C LEU A 17 7.74 8.16 -0.53
N ARG A 18 7.31 8.40 0.72
CA ARG A 18 6.00 7.97 1.23
C ARG A 18 4.87 8.62 0.43
N SER A 19 4.94 9.94 0.20
CA SER A 19 3.93 10.67 -0.57
C SER A 19 3.83 10.13 -2.00
N LEU A 20 4.96 9.84 -2.65
CA LEU A 20 5.00 9.22 -3.98
C LEU A 20 4.40 7.81 -3.99
N TYR A 21 4.68 7.01 -2.97
CA TYR A 21 4.03 5.71 -2.81
C TYR A 21 2.51 5.86 -2.70
N CYS A 22 2.05 6.80 -1.89
CA CYS A 22 0.63 7.07 -1.68
C CYS A 22 -0.06 7.56 -2.95
N SER A 23 0.55 8.49 -3.69
CA SER A 23 -0.07 9.09 -4.87
C SER A 23 -0.10 8.17 -6.09
N LEU A 24 0.90 7.30 -6.25
CA LEU A 24 0.99 6.43 -7.42
C LEU A 24 0.44 5.04 -7.15
N ILE A 25 1.00 4.33 -6.17
CA ILE A 25 0.70 2.89 -6.00
C ILE A 25 -0.58 2.72 -5.20
N ARG A 26 -0.69 3.42 -4.07
CA ARG A 26 -1.89 3.30 -3.22
C ARG A 26 -3.12 3.78 -3.96
N CYS A 27 -3.08 4.94 -4.63
CA CYS A 27 -4.23 5.42 -5.41
C CYS A 27 -4.71 4.39 -6.46
N ILE A 28 -3.81 3.72 -7.19
CA ILE A 28 -4.18 2.68 -8.16
C ILE A 28 -4.83 1.48 -7.45
N CYS A 29 -4.28 1.02 -6.32
CA CYS A 29 -4.84 -0.10 -5.58
C CYS A 29 -6.21 0.22 -4.95
N GLU A 30 -6.38 1.44 -4.44
CA GLU A 30 -7.64 1.90 -3.83
C GLU A 30 -8.74 2.11 -4.89
N TYR A 31 -8.38 2.65 -6.05
CA TYR A 31 -9.32 2.75 -7.18
C TYR A 31 -9.77 1.36 -7.67
N GLY A 32 -8.80 0.45 -7.85
CA GLY A 32 -9.08 -0.91 -8.32
C GLY A 32 -9.87 -1.77 -7.33
N SER A 33 -9.85 -1.46 -6.03
CA SER A 33 -10.50 -2.31 -5.02
C SER A 33 -12.03 -2.30 -5.11
N ILE A 34 -12.61 -1.19 -5.56
CA ILE A 34 -14.06 -1.05 -5.75
C ILE A 34 -14.55 -2.07 -6.79
N ILE A 35 -13.80 -2.25 -7.87
CA ILE A 35 -14.14 -3.16 -8.96
C ILE A 35 -13.73 -4.59 -8.59
N TRP A 36 -12.55 -4.75 -7.98
CA TRP A 36 -11.99 -6.05 -7.67
C TRP A 36 -11.33 -6.07 -6.28
N SER A 37 -12.11 -6.50 -5.28
CA SER A 37 -11.60 -6.84 -3.96
C SER A 37 -11.45 -8.37 -3.84
N PRO A 38 -10.25 -8.93 -4.07
CA PRO A 38 -10.08 -10.38 -4.06
C PRO A 38 -10.30 -10.99 -2.67
N TYR A 39 -11.16 -12.00 -2.60
CA TYR A 39 -11.40 -12.79 -1.39
C TYR A 39 -10.34 -13.87 -1.17
N GLN A 40 -9.78 -14.43 -2.24
CA GLN A 40 -8.79 -15.51 -2.17
C GLN A 40 -7.45 -15.03 -1.60
N ILE A 41 -6.90 -15.80 -0.66
CA ILE A 41 -5.64 -15.50 0.04
C ILE A 41 -4.49 -15.28 -0.96
N SER A 42 -4.39 -16.10 -2.00
CA SER A 42 -3.32 -15.99 -3.02
C SER A 42 -3.27 -14.62 -3.69
N TYR A 43 -4.44 -14.05 -4.03
CA TYR A 43 -4.52 -12.73 -4.65
C TYR A 43 -4.29 -11.61 -3.65
N LYS A 44 -4.78 -11.75 -2.42
CA LYS A 44 -4.46 -10.82 -1.32
C LYS A 44 -2.95 -10.73 -1.09
N LEU A 45 -2.26 -11.88 -1.02
CA LEU A 45 -0.81 -11.94 -0.89
C LEU A 45 -0.08 -11.30 -2.07
N LYS A 46 -0.57 -11.44 -3.30
CA LYS A 46 0.00 -10.76 -4.47
C LYS A 46 -0.09 -9.24 -4.33
N LEU A 47 -1.20 -8.71 -3.84
CA LEU A 47 -1.36 -7.27 -3.59
C LEU A 47 -0.45 -6.79 -2.46
N GLU A 48 -0.41 -7.51 -1.33
CA GLU A 48 0.49 -7.19 -0.22
C GLU A 48 1.97 -7.23 -0.64
N ASN A 49 2.34 -8.14 -1.55
CA ASN A 49 3.69 -8.19 -2.12
C ASN A 49 4.07 -6.92 -2.87
N ILE A 50 3.12 -6.20 -3.47
CA ILE A 50 3.37 -4.90 -4.11
C ILE A 50 3.79 -3.89 -3.05
N GLN A 51 3.04 -3.79 -1.95
CA GLN A 51 3.39 -2.93 -0.81
C GLN A 51 4.74 -3.34 -0.21
N GLN A 52 4.99 -4.64 0.00
CA GLN A 52 6.26 -5.13 0.54
C GLN A 52 7.48 -4.82 -0.35
N LYS A 53 7.33 -4.90 -1.68
CA LYS A 53 8.39 -4.48 -2.61
C LYS A 53 8.70 -2.98 -2.45
N CYS A 54 7.68 -2.15 -2.27
CA CYS A 54 7.86 -0.73 -2.01
C CYS A 54 8.54 -0.47 -0.67
N LEU A 55 8.07 -1.13 0.40
CA LEU A 55 8.68 -1.01 1.72
C LEU A 55 10.14 -1.46 1.73
N ARG A 56 10.51 -2.47 0.91
CA ARG A 56 11.92 -2.87 0.70
C ARG A 56 12.74 -1.74 0.12
N PHE A 57 12.26 -1.13 -0.96
CA PHE A 57 12.93 0.02 -1.58
C PHE A 57 13.07 1.20 -0.60
N LEU A 58 12.00 1.54 0.12
CA LEU A 58 12.02 2.60 1.13
C LEU A 58 12.99 2.30 2.28
N SER A 59 13.00 1.07 2.79
CA SER A 59 13.91 0.67 3.87
C SER A 59 15.37 0.80 3.47
N TYR A 60 15.69 0.44 2.21
CA TYR A 60 17.04 0.59 1.66
C TYR A 60 17.43 2.06 1.50
N LYS A 61 16.52 2.91 1.00
CA LYS A 61 16.80 4.34 0.77
C LYS A 61 16.90 5.16 2.05
N CYS A 62 16.06 4.87 3.03
CA CYS A 62 15.99 5.65 4.27
C CYS A 62 16.86 5.07 5.40
N SER A 63 17.73 4.08 5.11
CA SER A 63 18.55 3.35 6.09
C SER A 63 17.76 2.87 7.32
N ILE A 64 16.52 2.42 7.11
CA ILE A 64 15.66 1.96 8.20
C ILE A 64 16.06 0.53 8.56
N PRO A 65 16.40 0.24 9.81
CA PRO A 65 16.81 -1.10 10.23
C PRO A 65 15.69 -2.09 9.94
N ARG A 66 16.04 -3.15 9.21
CA ARG A 66 15.13 -4.19 8.80
C ARG A 66 15.46 -5.45 9.59
N TYR A 67 14.49 -6.01 10.30
CA TYR A 67 14.68 -7.32 10.92
C TYR A 67 14.91 -8.37 9.82
N PRO A 68 16.00 -9.17 9.91
CA PRO A 68 16.24 -10.23 8.96
C PRO A 68 15.16 -11.32 9.15
N HIS A 69 14.71 -11.91 8.05
CA HIS A 69 13.90 -13.15 7.99
C HIS A 69 12.36 -13.16 8.04
N PHE A 70 11.62 -12.04 8.14
CA PHE A 70 10.16 -12.14 7.93
C PHE A 70 9.78 -12.07 6.44
N SER A 71 9.78 -13.24 5.79
CA SER A 71 9.54 -13.39 4.34
C SER A 71 8.07 -13.33 3.92
N TYR A 72 7.12 -13.33 4.86
CA TYR A 72 5.70 -13.54 4.55
C TYR A 72 4.72 -12.54 5.16
N SER A 73 5.16 -11.65 6.05
CA SER A 73 4.26 -10.64 6.65
C SER A 73 4.69 -9.22 6.33
N PRO A 74 3.73 -8.29 6.12
CA PRO A 74 4.04 -6.87 6.06
C PRO A 74 4.79 -6.49 7.34
N GLN A 75 6.01 -5.98 7.21
CA GLN A 75 6.85 -5.67 8.36
C GLN A 75 6.16 -4.58 9.21
N PRO A 76 5.59 -4.94 10.38
CA PRO A 76 4.72 -4.03 11.13
C PRO A 76 5.50 -2.80 11.58
N ALA A 77 6.78 -2.99 11.91
CA ALA A 77 7.69 -1.91 12.28
C ALA A 77 7.86 -0.87 11.16
N LEU A 78 8.06 -1.30 9.91
CA LEU A 78 8.25 -0.38 8.77
C LEU A 78 6.97 0.35 8.40
N LEU A 79 5.84 -0.35 8.46
CA LEU A 79 4.52 0.26 8.32
C LEU A 79 4.28 1.32 9.38
N SER A 80 4.60 1.04 10.65
CA SER A 80 4.49 1.98 11.76
C SER A 80 5.39 3.21 11.58
N ILE A 81 6.68 3.00 11.26
CA ILE A 81 7.65 4.09 11.04
C ILE A 81 7.21 5.03 9.90
N LEU A 82 6.63 4.47 8.84
CA LEU A 82 6.14 5.23 7.69
C LEU A 82 4.68 5.68 7.85
N ASN A 83 4.01 5.38 8.96
CA ASN A 83 2.59 5.64 9.18
C ASN A 83 1.72 5.14 8.01
N LEU A 84 1.93 3.88 7.59
CA LEU A 84 1.19 3.23 6.52
C LEU A 84 0.40 2.04 7.09
N GLU A 85 -0.83 1.87 6.60
CA GLU A 85 -1.62 0.66 6.86
C GLU A 85 -1.37 -0.39 5.75
N THR A 86 -1.74 -1.64 6.01
CA THR A 86 -1.76 -2.70 4.99
C THR A 86 -2.79 -2.39 3.90
N LEU A 87 -2.54 -2.86 2.68
CA LEU A 87 -3.50 -2.72 1.58
C LEU A 87 -4.80 -3.45 1.88
N GLU A 88 -4.76 -4.61 2.55
CA GLU A 88 -5.96 -5.33 2.98
C GLU A 88 -6.86 -4.49 3.88
N ARG A 89 -6.31 -3.87 4.94
CA ARG A 89 -7.11 -3.09 5.89
C ARG A 89 -7.75 -1.88 5.21
N ARG A 90 -7.03 -1.26 4.27
CA ARG A 90 -7.56 -0.12 3.50
C ARG A 90 -8.64 -0.53 2.51
N ARG A 91 -8.46 -1.64 1.79
CA ARG A 91 -9.49 -2.20 0.91
C ARG A 91 -10.76 -2.51 1.68
N LEU A 92 -10.65 -3.21 2.81
CA LEU A 92 -11.81 -3.49 3.67
C LEU A 92 -12.54 -2.21 4.11
N ARG A 93 -11.81 -1.14 4.44
CA ARG A 93 -12.42 0.15 4.77
C ARG A 93 -13.14 0.80 3.59
N LEU A 94 -12.54 0.73 2.39
CA LEU A 94 -13.15 1.26 1.16
C LEU A 94 -14.38 0.45 0.76
N ASP A 95 -14.32 -0.87 0.87
CA ASP A 95 -15.43 -1.77 0.56
C ASP A 95 -16.62 -1.50 1.50
N LEU A 96 -16.36 -1.35 2.81
CA LEU A 96 -17.38 -0.97 3.79
C LEU A 96 -17.97 0.42 3.53
N TYR A 97 -17.11 1.39 3.21
CA TYR A 97 -17.56 2.75 2.91
C TYR A 97 -18.40 2.80 1.63
N PHE A 98 -17.99 2.05 0.60
CA PHE A 98 -18.74 1.91 -0.64
C PHE A 98 -20.10 1.23 -0.39
N ALA A 99 -20.12 0.13 0.37
CA ALA A 99 -21.36 -0.54 0.76
C ALA A 99 -22.29 0.41 1.52
N TYR A 100 -21.76 1.16 2.50
CA TYR A 100 -22.55 2.16 3.23
C TYR A 100 -23.12 3.24 2.30
N LYS A 101 -22.32 3.78 1.37
CA LYS A 101 -22.79 4.74 0.36
C LYS A 101 -23.89 4.15 -0.52
N LEU A 102 -23.75 2.89 -0.92
CA LEU A 102 -24.73 2.18 -1.74
C LEU A 102 -26.06 2.03 -0.99
N PHE A 103 -26.04 1.61 0.28
CA PHE A 103 -27.25 1.44 1.08
C PHE A 103 -27.92 2.76 1.47
N SER A 104 -27.14 3.82 1.67
CA SER A 104 -27.67 5.16 2.02
C SER A 104 -28.21 5.94 0.83
N GLY A 105 -28.09 5.42 -0.40
CA GLY A 105 -28.52 6.11 -1.61
C GLY A 105 -27.73 7.37 -1.94
N ILE A 106 -26.55 7.55 -1.32
CA ILE A 106 -25.67 8.72 -1.53
C ILE A 106 -24.84 8.57 -2.83
N ILE A 107 -24.93 7.43 -3.53
CA ILE A 107 -24.33 7.25 -4.85
C ILE A 107 -25.25 7.90 -5.90
N ILE A 108 -25.34 9.23 -5.87
CA ILE A 108 -25.86 10.04 -6.97
C ILE A 108 -24.88 11.19 -7.13
N ASP A 109 -24.22 11.21 -8.30
CA ASP A 109 -23.24 12.15 -8.87
C ASP A 109 -21.77 12.11 -8.37
#